data_AF-A0A423XIZ0-F1
#
_entry.id   AF-A0A423XIZ0-F1
#
_cell.length_a   1.000
_cell.length_b   1.000
_cell.length_c   1.000
_cell.angle_alpha   90.00
_cell.angle_beta   90.00
_cell.angle_gamma   90.00
#
_symmetry.space_group_name_H-M   'P 1'
#
loop_
_entity.id
_entity.type
_entity.pdbx_description
1 polymer ?
#
loop_
_entity_poly.entity_id
_entity_poly.type
_entity_poly.pdbx_seq_one_letter_code
_entity_poly.pdbx_strand_id
1 'polypeptide(L)'
;MLFGGYKEAVQDTDWTVELPEDDSWAMRLILNAVHSNFGEVPKKMDISGLYRITVLTNKYDMTHCLQPWARMWALEAINPLLHENYQHSCDEAHIERIWVLYELGMYHPFEDLLLAIALDASATSDGDIQISRHNPNQTKTKYIKLKDSGVLIASNVLGLIEEVRQ
;
A
#
# COMPACT_ATOMS: atom_id res chain seq x y z
N MET A 1 -19.49 9.47 -7.16
CA MET A 1 -18.59 10.09 -8.16
C MET A 1 -19.24 10.31 -9.53
N LEU A 2 -20.27 9.55 -9.95
CA LEU A 2 -21.00 9.82 -11.22
C LEU A 2 -22.38 10.51 -11.04
N PHE A 3 -22.71 10.87 -9.81
CA PHE A 3 -23.95 11.55 -9.46
C PHE A 3 -23.63 12.70 -8.50
N GLY A 4 -24.45 13.75 -8.50
CA GLY A 4 -24.28 14.93 -7.64
C GLY A 4 -23.67 16.14 -8.37
N GLY A 5 -23.14 17.12 -7.63
CA GLY A 5 -22.61 18.38 -8.17
C GLY A 5 -21.19 18.31 -8.72
N TYR A 6 -20.70 17.12 -9.04
CA TYR A 6 -19.35 16.90 -9.54
C TYR A 6 -19.30 17.11 -11.06
N LYS A 7 -18.15 17.53 -11.61
CA LYS A 7 -18.00 17.78 -13.06
C LYS A 7 -18.29 16.53 -13.87
N GLU A 8 -17.90 15.38 -13.32
CA GLU A 8 -18.11 14.06 -13.87
C GLU A 8 -19.60 13.72 -13.96
N ALA A 9 -20.49 14.31 -13.16
CA ALA A 9 -21.92 14.00 -13.17
C ALA A 9 -22.73 14.75 -14.26
N VAL A 10 -22.10 15.64 -15.02
CA VAL A 10 -22.75 16.38 -16.12
C VAL A 10 -22.85 15.48 -17.35
N GLN A 11 -24.01 14.87 -17.55
CA GLN A 11 -24.28 14.00 -18.70
C GLN A 11 -24.65 14.86 -19.93
N ASP A 12 -23.75 14.91 -20.93
CA ASP A 12 -24.03 15.42 -22.27
C ASP A 12 -24.13 14.26 -23.28
N THR A 13 -24.54 14.53 -24.51
CA THR A 13 -24.64 13.55 -25.61
C THR A 13 -23.32 12.89 -26.00
N ASP A 14 -22.18 13.52 -25.68
CA ASP A 14 -20.81 13.01 -25.83
C ASP A 14 -20.07 13.06 -24.47
N TRP A 15 -20.66 12.43 -23.46
CA TRP A 15 -20.16 12.47 -22.08
C TRP A 15 -18.84 11.71 -21.93
N THR A 16 -17.74 12.47 -21.97
CA THR A 16 -16.38 12.00 -21.68
C THR A 16 -16.02 12.35 -20.24
N VAL A 17 -15.60 11.35 -19.46
CA VAL A 17 -15.11 11.53 -18.09
C VAL A 17 -13.59 11.38 -18.10
N GLU A 18 -12.89 12.49 -17.88
CA GLU A 18 -11.43 12.52 -17.78
C GLU A 18 -10.96 12.05 -16.40
N LEU A 19 -10.07 11.07 -16.36
CA LEU A 19 -9.50 10.49 -15.14
C LEU A 19 -7.96 10.59 -15.14
N PRO A 20 -7.39 11.81 -15.11
CA PRO A 20 -5.96 12.02 -15.33
C PRO A 20 -5.06 11.50 -14.20
N GLU A 21 -5.62 11.32 -13.00
CA GLU A 21 -4.89 10.83 -11.82
C GLU A 21 -4.92 9.31 -11.69
N ASP A 22 -5.74 8.63 -12.49
CA ASP A 22 -5.97 7.20 -12.36
C ASP A 22 -5.04 6.38 -13.23
N ASP A 23 -4.59 5.26 -12.67
CA ASP A 23 -3.75 4.32 -13.39
C ASP A 23 -4.58 3.58 -14.45
N SER A 24 -4.30 3.87 -15.72
CA SER A 24 -5.05 3.31 -16.86
C SER A 24 -4.99 1.78 -16.94
N TRP A 25 -3.88 1.16 -16.51
CA TRP A 25 -3.75 -0.30 -16.49
C TRP A 25 -4.60 -0.90 -15.37
N ALA A 26 -4.53 -0.34 -14.16
CA ALA A 26 -5.33 -0.80 -13.04
C ALA A 26 -6.83 -0.62 -13.32
N MET A 27 -7.21 0.51 -13.93
CA MET A 27 -8.59 0.80 -14.33
C MET A 27 -9.11 -0.20 -15.35
N ARG A 28 -8.31 -0.49 -16.39
CA ARG A 28 -8.66 -1.54 -17.37
C ARG A 28 -8.87 -2.90 -16.69
N LEU A 29 -8.00 -3.24 -15.74
CA LEU A 29 -8.05 -4.53 -15.07
C LEU A 29 -9.28 -4.68 -14.18
N ILE A 30 -9.62 -3.67 -13.37
CA ILE A 30 -10.83 -3.71 -12.53
C ILE A 30 -12.10 -3.75 -13.39
N LEU A 31 -12.13 -3.03 -14.52
CA LEU A 31 -13.26 -3.09 -15.45
C LEU A 31 -13.41 -4.49 -16.05
N ASN A 32 -12.31 -5.13 -16.47
CA ASN A 32 -12.36 -6.52 -16.94
C ASN A 32 -12.89 -7.47 -15.86
N ALA A 33 -12.48 -7.29 -14.59
CA ALA A 33 -12.97 -8.09 -13.48
C ALA A 33 -14.47 -7.92 -13.25
N VAL A 34 -14.97 -6.68 -13.18
CA VAL A 34 -16.40 -6.37 -12.94
C VAL A 34 -17.28 -6.81 -14.11
N HIS A 35 -16.79 -6.70 -15.35
CA HIS A 35 -17.50 -7.16 -16.54
C HIS A 35 -17.35 -8.66 -16.83
N SER A 36 -16.80 -9.44 -15.89
CA SER A 36 -16.60 -10.89 -16.03
C SER A 36 -15.73 -11.32 -17.21
N ASN A 37 -14.87 -10.42 -17.70
CA ASN A 37 -13.88 -10.72 -18.73
C ASN A 37 -12.63 -11.35 -18.10
N PHE A 38 -12.81 -12.48 -17.42
CA PHE A 38 -11.75 -13.11 -16.61
C PHE A 38 -10.56 -13.61 -17.44
N GLY A 39 -10.71 -13.74 -18.75
CA GLY A 39 -9.60 -14.06 -19.66
C GLY A 39 -8.51 -12.99 -19.66
N GLU A 40 -8.88 -11.73 -19.40
CA GLU A 40 -7.98 -10.58 -19.33
C GLU A 40 -7.49 -10.29 -17.90
N VAL A 41 -7.91 -11.09 -16.92
CA VAL A 41 -7.47 -10.97 -15.52
C VAL A 41 -6.30 -11.93 -15.28
N PRO A 42 -5.10 -11.45 -14.91
CA PRO A 42 -3.93 -12.30 -14.79
C PRO A 42 -4.06 -13.26 -13.60
N LYS A 43 -3.60 -14.50 -13.77
CA LYS A 43 -3.64 -15.51 -12.70
C LYS A 43 -2.64 -15.24 -11.57
N LYS A 44 -1.57 -14.50 -11.86
CA LYS A 44 -0.52 -14.08 -10.93
C LYS A 44 -0.25 -12.60 -11.14
N MET A 45 0.14 -11.91 -10.07
CA MET A 45 0.40 -10.49 -10.11
C MET A 45 1.57 -10.16 -9.20
N ASP A 46 2.50 -9.35 -9.69
CA ASP A 46 3.61 -8.86 -8.89
C ASP A 46 3.16 -7.80 -7.86
N ILE A 47 4.04 -7.46 -6.92
CA ILE A 47 3.72 -6.48 -5.86
C ILE A 47 3.38 -5.10 -6.41
N SER A 48 4.13 -4.63 -7.41
CA SER A 48 3.88 -3.32 -8.01
C SER A 48 2.50 -3.27 -8.68
N GLY A 49 2.12 -4.31 -9.42
CA GLY A 49 0.78 -4.45 -9.99
C GLY A 49 -0.30 -4.52 -8.91
N LEU A 50 -0.08 -5.30 -7.86
CA LEU A 50 -1.00 -5.43 -6.73
C LEU A 50 -1.21 -4.09 -6.01
N TYR A 51 -0.13 -3.35 -5.77
CA TYR A 51 -0.18 -2.04 -5.14
C TYR A 51 -1.00 -1.06 -6.00
N ARG A 52 -0.72 -0.99 -7.31
CA ARG A 52 -1.46 -0.11 -8.24
C ARG A 52 -2.96 -0.42 -8.26
N ILE A 53 -3.36 -1.69 -8.32
CA ILE A 53 -4.78 -2.05 -8.34
C ILE A 53 -5.45 -1.88 -6.97
N THR A 54 -4.75 -2.14 -5.86
CA THR A 54 -5.31 -1.97 -4.51
C THR A 54 -5.48 -0.50 -4.16
N VAL A 55 -4.55 0.39 -4.54
CA VAL A 55 -4.73 1.85 -4.43
C VAL A 55 -5.94 2.33 -5.23
N LEU A 56 -6.07 1.88 -6.48
CA LEU A 56 -7.21 2.25 -7.32
C LEU A 56 -8.53 1.73 -6.72
N THR A 57 -8.59 0.45 -6.37
CA THR A 57 -9.82 -0.15 -5.84
C THR A 57 -10.21 0.41 -4.47
N ASN A 58 -9.25 0.82 -3.63
CA ASN A 58 -9.52 1.58 -2.42
C ASN A 58 -10.17 2.95 -2.74
N LYS A 59 -9.64 3.70 -3.71
CA LYS A 59 -10.20 4.99 -4.15
C LYS A 59 -11.66 4.91 -4.60
N TYR A 60 -12.03 3.81 -5.26
CA TYR A 60 -13.38 3.60 -5.81
C TYR A 60 -14.28 2.70 -4.95
N ASP A 61 -13.82 2.25 -3.78
CA ASP A 61 -14.53 1.29 -2.91
C ASP A 61 -14.89 -0.03 -3.64
N MET A 62 -13.94 -0.54 -4.43
CA MET A 62 -14.09 -1.70 -5.31
C MET A 62 -13.19 -2.88 -4.93
N THR A 63 -12.54 -2.86 -3.77
CA THR A 63 -11.60 -3.91 -3.34
C THR A 63 -12.28 -5.28 -3.24
N HIS A 64 -13.58 -5.29 -2.91
CA HIS A 64 -14.41 -6.49 -2.90
C HIS A 64 -14.45 -7.21 -4.26
N CYS A 65 -14.29 -6.50 -5.38
CA CYS A 65 -14.23 -7.11 -6.71
C CYS A 65 -12.97 -7.96 -6.93
N LEU A 66 -11.91 -7.76 -6.14
CA LEU A 66 -10.64 -8.51 -6.26
C LEU A 66 -10.66 -9.84 -5.51
N GLN A 67 -11.66 -10.08 -4.65
CA GLN A 67 -11.77 -11.26 -3.79
C GLN A 67 -11.55 -12.61 -4.51
N PRO A 68 -12.01 -12.82 -5.76
CA PRO A 68 -11.77 -14.10 -6.45
C PRO A 68 -10.28 -14.44 -6.64
N TRP A 69 -9.41 -13.42 -6.72
CA TRP A 69 -7.98 -13.59 -6.94
C TRP A 69 -7.13 -13.19 -5.74
N ALA A 70 -7.70 -12.47 -4.77
CA ALA A 70 -7.00 -11.87 -3.64
C ALA A 70 -6.04 -12.85 -2.94
N ARG A 71 -6.50 -14.05 -2.57
CA ARG A 71 -5.63 -15.06 -1.93
C ARG A 71 -4.48 -15.53 -2.82
N MET A 72 -4.73 -15.71 -4.12
CA MET A 72 -3.73 -16.20 -5.06
C MET A 72 -2.67 -15.13 -5.32
N TRP A 73 -3.09 -13.90 -5.56
CA TRP A 73 -2.18 -12.78 -5.77
C TRP A 73 -1.40 -12.42 -4.51
N ALA A 74 -2.03 -12.47 -3.34
CA ALA A 74 -1.38 -12.18 -2.06
C ALA A 74 -0.22 -13.13 -1.74
N LEU A 75 -0.12 -14.31 -2.37
CA LEU A 75 1.03 -15.20 -2.18
C LEU A 75 2.36 -14.51 -2.50
N GLU A 76 2.37 -13.59 -3.47
CA GLU A 76 3.55 -12.78 -3.80
C GLU A 76 3.92 -11.82 -2.67
N ALA A 77 2.93 -11.33 -1.91
CA ALA A 77 3.11 -10.42 -0.78
C ALA A 77 3.51 -11.15 0.50
N ILE A 78 2.96 -12.36 0.72
CA ILE A 78 3.14 -13.17 1.92
C ILE A 78 4.55 -13.79 2.01
N ASN A 79 5.20 -14.08 0.88
CA ASN A 79 6.52 -14.70 0.86
C ASN A 79 7.60 -13.78 0.26
N PRO A 80 8.37 -13.05 1.10
CA PRO A 80 9.56 -12.34 0.65
C PRO A 80 10.63 -13.30 0.11
N LEU A 81 10.65 -14.56 0.60
CA LEU A 81 11.71 -15.55 0.33
C LEU A 81 11.57 -16.31 -1.00
N LEU A 82 10.43 -16.20 -1.71
CA LEU A 82 10.22 -16.93 -2.99
C LEU A 82 10.83 -16.20 -4.20
N HIS A 83 11.24 -14.96 -4.04
CA HIS A 83 11.99 -14.25 -5.06
C HIS A 83 13.47 -14.52 -4.81
N GLU A 84 14.05 -15.47 -5.54
CA GLU A 84 15.44 -15.96 -5.42
C GLU A 84 16.53 -14.86 -5.55
N ASN A 85 16.14 -13.62 -5.83
CA ASN A 85 17.00 -12.44 -5.90
C ASN A 85 16.68 -11.39 -4.81
N TYR A 86 16.13 -11.81 -3.65
CA TYR A 86 15.77 -10.89 -2.56
C TYR A 86 16.99 -10.31 -1.86
N GLN A 87 17.49 -9.22 -2.42
CA GLN A 87 18.66 -8.50 -1.94
C GLN A 87 18.29 -7.05 -1.61
N HIS A 88 17.17 -6.84 -0.94
CA HIS A 88 16.73 -5.50 -0.57
C HIS A 88 16.24 -5.45 0.88
N SER A 89 17.07 -4.80 1.68
CA SER A 89 16.74 -3.95 2.81
C SER A 89 15.35 -3.31 2.77
N CYS A 90 14.81 -2.90 3.92
CA CYS A 90 13.56 -2.15 4.07
C CYS A 90 13.44 -0.99 3.03
N ASP A 91 12.80 -1.28 1.90
CA ASP A 91 12.66 -0.41 0.72
C ASP A 91 11.15 -0.14 0.49
N GLU A 92 10.83 0.72 -0.48
CA GLU A 92 9.45 1.06 -0.93
C GLU A 92 8.55 -0.19 -1.11
N ALA A 93 9.16 -1.32 -1.49
CA ALA A 93 8.50 -2.62 -1.61
C ALA A 93 7.87 -3.16 -0.30
N HIS A 94 8.41 -2.86 0.88
CA HIS A 94 7.80 -3.27 2.15
C HIS A 94 6.54 -2.45 2.46
N ILE A 95 6.53 -1.16 2.08
CA ILE A 95 5.37 -0.29 2.24
C ILE A 95 4.25 -0.75 1.30
N GLU A 96 4.59 -1.00 0.03
CA GLU A 96 3.64 -1.57 -0.95
C GLU A 96 3.06 -2.91 -0.47
N ARG A 97 3.90 -3.80 0.08
CA ARG A 97 3.45 -5.09 0.63
C ARG A 97 2.50 -4.91 1.80
N ILE A 98 2.83 -4.06 2.77
CA ILE A 98 1.96 -3.79 3.91
C ILE A 98 0.60 -3.28 3.44
N TRP A 99 0.60 -2.32 2.50
CA TRP A 99 -0.63 -1.79 1.93
C TRP A 99 -1.47 -2.89 1.28
N VAL A 100 -0.87 -3.70 0.40
CA VAL A 100 -1.54 -4.79 -0.30
C VAL A 100 -2.11 -5.83 0.68
N LEU A 101 -1.34 -6.23 1.69
CA LEU A 101 -1.77 -7.21 2.68
C LEU A 101 -2.95 -6.69 3.50
N TYR A 102 -2.90 -5.43 3.94
CA TYR A 102 -4.00 -4.78 4.65
C TYR A 102 -5.27 -4.72 3.80
N GLU A 103 -5.16 -4.17 2.58
CA GLU A 103 -6.29 -3.91 1.69
C GLU A 103 -6.97 -5.21 1.24
N LEU A 104 -6.19 -6.27 0.99
CA LEU A 104 -6.75 -7.59 0.63
C LEU A 104 -7.25 -8.41 1.84
N GLY A 105 -7.12 -7.91 3.07
CA GLY A 105 -7.57 -8.58 4.29
C GLY A 105 -6.67 -9.73 4.76
N MET A 106 -5.39 -9.71 4.38
CA MET A 106 -4.38 -10.70 4.78
C MET A 106 -3.76 -10.29 6.13
N TYR A 107 -4.57 -10.29 7.19
CA TYR A 107 -4.21 -9.69 8.47
C TYR A 107 -3.03 -10.36 9.19
N HIS A 108 -2.93 -11.70 9.20
CA HIS A 108 -1.79 -12.35 9.87
C HIS A 108 -0.45 -11.99 9.21
N PRO A 109 -0.26 -12.15 7.88
CA PRO A 109 0.97 -11.69 7.23
C PRO A 109 1.20 -10.17 7.34
N PHE A 110 0.13 -9.38 7.38
CA PHE A 110 0.22 -7.93 7.61
C PHE A 110 0.79 -7.63 8.99
N GLU A 111 0.28 -8.25 10.04
CA GLU A 111 0.73 -8.09 11.43
C GLU A 111 2.20 -8.50 11.57
N ASP A 112 2.57 -9.65 11.00
CA ASP A 112 3.96 -10.14 11.02
C ASP A 112 4.92 -9.15 10.35
N LEU A 113 4.56 -8.64 9.17
CA LEU A 113 5.39 -7.68 8.43
C LEU A 113 5.45 -6.32 9.14
N LEU A 114 4.32 -5.85 9.70
CA LEU A 114 4.26 -4.61 10.46
C LEU A 114 5.15 -4.68 11.71
N LEU A 115 5.11 -5.80 12.44
CA LEU A 115 5.96 -6.03 13.60
C LEU A 115 7.44 -6.09 13.20
N ALA A 116 7.78 -6.78 12.10
CA ALA A 116 9.16 -6.81 11.60
C ALA A 116 9.68 -5.40 11.29
N ILE A 117 8.89 -4.58 10.57
CA ILE A 117 9.27 -3.19 10.27
C ILE A 117 9.39 -2.36 11.54
N ALA A 118 8.48 -2.53 12.51
CA ALA A 118 8.52 -1.79 13.77
C ALA A 118 9.73 -2.16 14.63
N LEU A 119 10.14 -3.43 14.63
CA LEU A 119 11.35 -3.88 15.33
C LEU A 119 12.64 -3.36 14.67
N ASP A 120 12.63 -3.19 13.35
CA ASP A 120 13.74 -2.61 12.58
C ASP A 120 13.74 -1.07 12.57
N ALA A 121 12.71 -0.45 13.15
CA ALA A 121 12.61 0.99 13.30
C ALA A 121 13.41 1.47 14.51
N SER A 122 14.07 2.62 14.34
CA SER A 122 14.88 3.28 15.36
C SER A 122 14.57 4.76 15.38
N ALA A 123 14.70 5.41 16.55
CA ALA A 123 14.57 6.85 16.66
C ALA A 123 15.90 7.54 16.39
N THR A 124 15.85 8.63 15.64
CA THR A 124 16.97 9.55 15.45
C THR A 124 17.18 10.37 16.72
N SER A 125 18.36 10.97 16.91
CA SER A 125 18.61 11.99 17.95
C SER A 125 17.58 13.11 17.96
N ASP A 126 17.00 13.42 16.81
CA ASP A 126 16.03 14.51 16.61
C ASP A 126 14.57 14.07 16.89
N GLY A 127 14.35 12.83 17.36
CA GLY A 127 13.02 12.29 17.68
C GLY A 127 12.27 11.67 16.49
N ASP A 128 12.84 11.71 15.29
CA ASP A 128 12.23 11.15 14.09
C ASP A 128 12.44 9.63 13.96
N ILE A 129 11.41 8.93 13.48
CA ILE A 129 11.46 7.49 13.22
C ILE A 129 12.18 7.22 11.89
N GLN A 130 13.19 6.36 11.97
CA GLN A 130 13.97 5.87 10.85
C GLN A 130 13.91 4.35 10.79
N ILE A 131 13.66 3.80 9.61
CA ILE A 131 13.69 2.35 9.41
C ILE A 131 15.05 1.95 8.85
N SER A 132 15.68 0.98 9.51
CA SER A 132 17.03 0.54 9.15
C SER A 132 17.04 -0.23 7.83
N ARG A 133 17.96 0.14 6.95
CA ARG A 133 18.15 -0.43 5.62
C ARG A 133 19.38 -1.35 5.67
N HIS A 134 19.18 -2.62 5.98
CA HIS A 134 20.27 -3.60 5.99
C HIS A 134 20.56 -4.13 4.58
N ASN A 135 21.65 -3.67 3.96
CA ASN A 135 22.15 -4.22 2.71
C ASN A 135 23.32 -5.18 3.02
N PRO A 136 23.18 -6.50 2.82
CA PRO A 136 24.23 -7.46 3.15
C PRO A 136 25.54 -7.25 2.36
N ASN A 137 25.50 -6.50 1.25
CA ASN A 137 26.66 -6.18 0.42
C ASN A 137 27.26 -4.80 0.73
N GLN A 138 26.76 -4.06 1.72
CA GLN A 138 27.31 -2.75 2.14
C GLN A 138 27.56 -2.70 3.64
N THR A 139 28.77 -2.28 4.03
CA THR A 139 29.18 -2.16 5.45
C THR A 139 28.47 -1.01 6.20
N LYS A 140 27.75 -0.14 5.48
CA LYS A 140 27.01 0.99 6.07
C LYS A 140 25.50 0.76 5.96
N THR A 141 24.85 0.63 7.11
CA THR A 141 23.40 0.71 7.25
C THR A 141 22.92 2.07 6.77
N LYS A 142 21.99 2.09 5.81
CA LYS A 142 21.28 3.32 5.42
C LYS A 142 19.99 3.41 6.23
N TYR A 143 19.40 4.59 6.32
CA TYR A 143 18.16 4.81 7.04
C TYR A 143 17.16 5.53 6.14
N ILE A 144 15.89 5.12 6.18
CA ILE A 144 14.80 5.82 5.51
C ILE A 144 14.02 6.57 6.58
N LYS A 145 13.98 7.90 6.47
CA LYS A 145 13.18 8.77 7.34
C LYS A 145 11.73 8.73 6.86
N LEU A 146 10.80 8.43 7.77
CA LEU A 146 9.38 8.61 7.50
C LEU A 146 9.06 10.10 7.41
N LYS A 147 8.55 10.56 6.27
CA LYS A 147 8.08 11.95 6.10
C LYS A 147 6.75 12.12 6.84
N ASP A 148 6.53 13.31 7.41
CA ASP A 148 5.29 13.67 8.14
C ASP A 148 4.93 12.76 9.33
N SER A 149 5.93 12.24 10.03
CA SER A 149 5.77 11.55 11.33
C SER A 149 5.00 12.38 12.36
N GLY A 150 5.03 13.71 12.25
CA GLY A 150 4.28 14.63 13.12
C GLY A 150 2.77 14.39 13.12
N VAL A 151 2.19 13.86 12.03
CA VAL A 151 0.76 13.53 11.96
C VAL A 151 0.42 12.30 12.82
N LEU A 152 1.35 11.36 12.95
CA LEU A 152 1.20 10.17 13.80
C LEU A 152 1.31 10.53 15.29
N ILE A 153 2.24 11.45 15.62
CA ILE A 153 2.50 11.92 16.99
C ILE A 153 1.42 12.90 17.46
N ALA A 154 0.81 13.67 16.56
CA ALA A 154 -0.29 14.58 16.86
C ALA A 154 -1.64 13.88 17.11
N SER A 155 -1.72 12.56 16.93
CA SER A 155 -2.89 11.82 17.39
C SER A 155 -2.87 11.77 18.92
N ASN A 156 -4.00 12.07 19.54
CA ASN A 156 -4.22 12.09 21.00
C ASN A 156 -4.04 10.72 21.69
N VAL A 157 -3.30 9.79 21.07
CA VAL A 157 -3.07 8.40 21.45
C VAL A 157 -1.90 8.28 22.43
N LEU A 158 -0.90 9.16 22.35
CA LEU A 158 0.15 9.26 23.36
C LEU A 158 -0.31 10.31 24.38
N GLY A 159 -0.90 9.81 25.48
CA GLY A 159 -1.39 10.63 26.56
C GLY A 159 -0.39 11.70 27.00
N LEU A 160 -0.93 12.88 27.29
CA LEU A 160 -0.25 14.04 27.87
C LEU A 160 0.88 13.59 28.82
N ILE A 161 2.13 13.79 28.40
CA ILE A 161 3.24 13.84 29.34
C ILE A 161 3.03 15.15 30.11
N GLU A 162 2.33 15.08 31.23
CA GLU A 162 2.35 16.17 32.21
C GLU A 162 3.78 16.29 32.71
N GLU A 163 4.46 17.38 32.31
CA GLU A 163 5.68 17.82 32.98
C GLU A 163 5.35 18.06 34.45
N VAL A 164 5.80 17.16 35.32
CA VAL A 164 5.86 17.39 36.76
C VAL A 164 6.86 18.53 36.99
N ARG A 165 6.33 19.77 37.11
CA ARG A 165 7.09 20.90 37.67
C ARG A 165 7.41 20.60 39.13
N GLN A 166 8.71 20.63 39.44
CA GLN A 166 9.23 20.65 40.81
C GLN A 166 8.85 21.96 41.53
#